data_AF-A0A3P9DU51-F1
#
_entry.id   AF-A0A3P9DU51-F1
#
_cell.length_a   1.000
_cell.length_b   1.000
_cell.length_c   1.000
_cell.angle_alpha   90.00
_cell.angle_beta   90.00
_cell.angle_gamma   90.00
#
_symmetry.space_group_name_H-M   'P 1'
#
loop_
_entity.id
_entity.type
_entity.pdbx_description
1 polymer ?
#
loop_
_entity_poly.entity_id
_entity_poly.type
_entity_poly.pdbx_seq_one_letter_code
_entity_poly.pdbx_strand_id
1 'polypeptide(L)'
;TLPTTEESLLCGPSIKYKMKEGQLAVGTCEIVMLNRDSSVPRRTIARQTARCACRRGQIAGTTRARPACVDARIVRSRQWCEMAPCMEGEVCSLLFNRSGWTCTRGSGRIKTVTVIY
;
A
#
# COMPACT_ATOMS: atom_id res chain seq x y z
N THR A 1 -36.90 18.30 -6.35
CA THR A 1 -36.18 18.37 -5.07
C THR A 1 -34.72 18.05 -5.32
N LEU A 2 -33.87 19.08 -5.42
CA LEU A 2 -32.41 18.90 -5.29
C LEU A 2 -32.09 18.54 -3.83
N PRO A 3 -30.97 17.84 -3.61
CA PRO A 3 -29.96 18.42 -2.75
C PRO A 3 -28.68 18.69 -3.54
N THR A 4 -28.17 19.87 -3.25
CA THR A 4 -26.89 20.46 -3.59
C THR A 4 -25.73 19.72 -2.92
N THR A 5 -24.80 19.20 -3.71
CA THR A 5 -23.36 19.19 -3.38
C THR A 5 -22.59 19.32 -4.70
N GLU A 6 -22.59 20.54 -5.25
CA GLU A 6 -21.49 21.03 -6.07
C GLU A 6 -20.47 21.72 -5.17
N GLU A 7 -19.30 21.99 -5.74
CA GLU A 7 -18.08 22.57 -5.17
C GLU A 7 -17.19 21.53 -4.45
N SER A 8 -15.92 21.31 -4.81
CA SER A 8 -14.98 22.27 -5.38
C SER A 8 -13.70 21.57 -5.88
N LEU A 9 -13.21 22.03 -7.03
CA LEU A 9 -11.80 22.11 -7.50
C LEU A 9 -11.07 20.80 -7.91
N LEU A 10 -10.83 20.54 -9.20
CA LEU A 10 -9.92 21.16 -10.20
C LEU A 10 -8.41 20.90 -9.97
N CYS A 11 -7.78 20.15 -10.89
CA CYS A 11 -6.66 20.56 -11.77
C CYS A 11 -5.75 19.37 -12.21
N GLY A 12 -5.56 19.15 -13.52
CA GLY A 12 -4.44 18.38 -14.11
C GLY A 12 -4.63 16.87 -14.43
N PRO A 13 -3.78 16.29 -15.31
CA PRO A 13 -3.96 14.94 -15.89
C PRO A 13 -3.53 13.86 -14.89
N SER A 14 -4.31 13.67 -13.83
CA SER A 14 -4.14 12.56 -12.89
C SER A 14 -5.34 11.64 -13.01
N ILE A 15 -5.14 10.48 -13.65
CA ILE A 15 -6.18 9.44 -13.75
C ILE A 15 -6.48 8.91 -12.34
N LYS A 16 -7.47 9.51 -11.67
CA LYS A 16 -8.06 9.00 -10.44
C LYS A 16 -8.99 7.84 -10.82
N TYR A 17 -8.47 6.61 -10.75
CA TYR A 17 -9.34 5.43 -10.85
C TYR A 17 -10.19 5.37 -9.58
N LYS A 18 -11.47 5.78 -9.67
CA LYS A 18 -12.44 5.69 -8.58
C LYS A 18 -13.25 4.40 -8.77
N MET A 19 -12.85 3.32 -8.10
CA MET A 19 -13.59 2.04 -8.12
C MET A 19 -14.63 1.98 -7.01
N LYS A 20 -15.70 1.22 -7.28
CA LYS A 20 -17.00 1.18 -6.57
C LYS A 20 -16.86 1.03 -5.05
N GLU A 21 -17.68 1.80 -4.34
CA GLU A 21 -17.85 1.74 -2.89
C GLU A 21 -18.71 0.52 -2.51
N GLY A 22 -18.12 -0.68 -2.62
CA GLY A 22 -18.72 -1.95 -2.20
C GLY A 22 -18.21 -2.41 -0.83
N GLN A 23 -18.95 -3.29 -0.16
CA GLN A 23 -18.50 -3.97 1.05
C GLN A 23 -17.38 -4.96 0.69
N LEU A 24 -16.17 -4.77 1.22
CA LEU A 24 -15.07 -5.72 0.98
C LEU A 24 -15.36 -7.07 1.64
N ALA A 25 -15.06 -8.15 0.92
CA ALA A 25 -15.06 -9.49 1.50
C ALA A 25 -14.07 -9.58 2.67
N VAL A 26 -14.47 -10.26 3.76
CA VAL A 26 -13.61 -10.40 4.94
C VAL A 26 -12.33 -11.16 4.58
N GLY A 27 -11.19 -10.57 4.90
CA GLY A 27 -9.84 -11.04 4.62
C GLY A 27 -9.19 -10.41 3.39
N THR A 28 -9.83 -9.43 2.74
CA THR A 28 -9.29 -8.82 1.52
C THR A 28 -8.89 -7.36 1.70
N CYS A 29 -8.01 -6.91 0.80
CA CYS A 29 -7.62 -5.52 0.64
C CYS A 29 -7.78 -5.13 -0.83
N GLU A 30 -8.24 -3.90 -1.07
CA GLU A 30 -8.44 -3.35 -2.39
C GLU A 30 -7.80 -1.96 -2.48
N ILE A 31 -7.14 -1.65 -3.59
CA ILE A 31 -6.59 -0.33 -3.87
C ILE A 31 -7.75 0.57 -4.31
N VAL A 32 -8.12 1.53 -3.46
CA VAL A 32 -9.25 2.44 -3.70
C VAL A 32 -8.83 3.73 -4.39
N MET A 33 -7.57 4.13 -4.26
CA MET A 33 -7.03 5.30 -4.96
C MET A 33 -5.58 5.07 -5.37
N LEU A 34 -5.27 5.52 -6.58
CA LEU A 34 -3.92 5.55 -7.11
C LEU A 34 -3.62 7.00 -7.56
N ASN A 35 -2.68 7.65 -6.89
CA ASN A 35 -2.16 8.95 -7.30
C ASN A 35 -0.84 8.74 -8.03
N ARG A 36 -0.78 9.22 -9.27
CA ARG A 36 0.41 9.19 -10.13
C ARG A 36 0.97 10.60 -10.20
N ASP A 37 2.28 10.72 -10.08
CA ASP A 37 2.92 12.01 -10.31
C ASP A 37 2.94 12.28 -11.81
N SER A 38 2.22 13.31 -12.27
CA SER A 38 2.20 13.70 -13.68
C SER A 38 3.48 14.40 -14.13
N SER A 39 4.33 14.84 -13.19
CA SER A 39 5.62 15.50 -13.48
C SER A 39 6.76 14.52 -13.74
N VAL A 40 6.56 13.24 -13.42
CA VAL A 40 7.56 12.16 -13.54
C VAL A 40 7.12 11.23 -14.69
N PRO A 41 8.03 10.58 -15.44
CA PRO A 41 7.68 9.65 -16.51
C PRO A 41 6.59 8.66 -16.11
N ARG A 42 5.74 8.29 -17.09
CA ARG A 42 4.39 7.66 -16.99
C ARG A 42 4.20 6.41 -16.09
N ARG A 43 5.20 5.97 -15.32
CA ARG A 43 5.17 4.75 -14.49
C ARG A 43 5.42 4.96 -12.99
N THR A 44 5.63 6.18 -12.52
CA THR A 44 5.90 6.43 -11.07
C THR A 44 4.60 6.69 -10.31
N ILE A 45 4.33 5.85 -9.31
CA ILE A 45 3.15 5.98 -8.45
C ILE A 45 3.57 6.77 -7.21
N ALA A 46 3.00 7.96 -7.04
CA ALA A 46 3.30 8.83 -5.90
C ALA A 46 2.64 8.33 -4.62
N ARG A 47 1.37 7.87 -4.72
CA ARG A 47 0.61 7.41 -3.57
C ARG A 47 -0.38 6.34 -3.95
N GLN A 48 -0.46 5.29 -3.15
CA GLN A 48 -1.54 4.30 -3.20
C GLN A 48 -2.36 4.43 -1.91
N THR A 49 -3.67 4.29 -2.00
CA THR A 49 -4.55 4.13 -0.85
C THR A 49 -5.32 2.85 -1.03
N ALA A 50 -5.30 2.01 0.00
CA ALA A 50 -6.01 0.76 0.02
C ALA A 50 -6.99 0.74 1.21
N ARG A 51 -8.11 0.05 1.01
CA ARG A 51 -9.03 -0.31 2.08
C ARG A 51 -8.86 -1.81 2.35
N CYS A 52 -8.84 -2.19 3.62
CA CYS A 52 -8.71 -3.58 4.03
C CYS A 52 -9.84 -3.95 5.00
N ALA A 53 -10.38 -5.15 4.86
CA ALA A 53 -11.35 -5.73 5.78
C ALA A 53 -10.75 -6.98 6.45
N CYS A 54 -9.87 -6.79 7.43
CA CYS A 54 -9.13 -7.90 8.04
C CYS A 54 -9.93 -8.64 9.12
N ARG A 55 -9.62 -9.93 9.29
CA ARG A 55 -10.22 -10.77 10.34
C ARG A 55 -9.71 -10.37 11.72
N ARG A 56 -10.39 -10.81 12.77
CA ARG A 56 -9.90 -10.66 14.15
C ARG A 56 -8.50 -11.30 14.28
N GLY A 57 -7.55 -10.56 14.82
CA GLY A 57 -6.14 -10.99 14.92
C GLY A 57 -5.28 -10.65 13.70
N GLN A 58 -5.87 -10.14 12.62
CA GLN A 58 -5.15 -9.62 11.45
C GLN A 58 -5.22 -8.09 11.38
N ILE A 59 -4.24 -7.49 10.72
CA ILE A 59 -4.25 -6.06 10.37
C ILE A 59 -3.78 -5.85 8.93
N ALA A 60 -4.01 -4.65 8.40
CA ALA A 60 -3.50 -4.28 7.09
C ALA A 60 -1.96 -4.26 7.10
N GLY A 61 -1.36 -4.87 6.09
CA GLY A 61 0.06 -4.92 5.84
C GLY A 61 0.32 -5.09 4.35
N THR A 62 1.50 -5.62 4.03
CA THR A 62 1.95 -5.79 2.64
C THR A 62 2.47 -7.20 2.41
N THR A 63 2.01 -7.83 1.34
CA THR A 63 2.51 -9.11 0.85
C THR A 63 2.73 -9.01 -0.65
N ARG A 64 3.91 -9.41 -1.13
CA ARG A 64 4.31 -9.34 -2.55
C ARG A 64 4.05 -7.97 -3.19
N ALA A 65 4.49 -6.92 -2.52
CA ALA A 65 4.30 -5.51 -2.93
C ALA A 65 2.85 -5.10 -3.16
N ARG A 66 1.88 -5.77 -2.51
CA ARG A 66 0.46 -5.43 -2.54
C ARG A 66 -0.14 -5.35 -1.13
N PRO A 67 -1.18 -4.52 -0.91
CA PRO A 67 -1.93 -4.50 0.34
C PRO A 67 -2.51 -5.88 0.65
N ALA A 68 -2.38 -6.34 1.90
CA ALA A 68 -2.91 -7.62 2.35
C ALA A 68 -3.26 -7.60 3.84
N CYS A 69 -4.10 -8.54 4.27
CA CYS A 69 -4.33 -8.80 5.69
C CYS A 69 -3.29 -9.80 6.22
N VAL A 70 -2.52 -9.38 7.21
CA VAL A 70 -1.42 -10.15 7.81
C VAL A 70 -1.65 -10.32 9.31
N ASP A 71 -0.96 -11.27 9.93
CA ASP A 71 -1.04 -11.47 11.38
C ASP A 71 -0.55 -10.20 12.12
N ALA A 72 -1.37 -9.70 13.05
CA ALA A 72 -1.05 -8.51 13.83
C ALA A 72 0.25 -8.64 14.62
N ARG A 73 0.63 -9.86 15.01
CA ARG A 73 1.88 -10.15 15.72
C ARG A 73 3.10 -9.79 14.90
N ILE A 74 3.08 -10.06 13.59
CA ILE A 74 4.20 -9.76 12.68
C ILE A 74 4.50 -8.26 12.67
N VAL A 75 3.45 -7.43 12.54
CA VAL A 75 3.60 -5.98 12.46
C VAL A 75 3.96 -5.38 13.82
N ARG A 76 3.33 -5.84 14.91
CA ARG A 76 3.62 -5.34 16.27
C ARG A 76 5.02 -5.72 16.75
N SER A 77 5.49 -6.91 16.42
CA SER A 77 6.86 -7.37 16.72
C SER A 77 7.91 -6.85 15.74
N ARG A 78 7.48 -6.10 14.71
CA ARG A 78 8.34 -5.51 13.68
C ARG A 78 9.09 -6.55 12.84
N GLN A 79 8.52 -7.74 12.69
CA GLN A 79 9.07 -8.84 11.89
C GLN A 79 8.59 -8.78 10.44
N TRP A 80 8.68 -7.61 9.81
CA TRP A 80 8.08 -7.36 8.49
C TRP A 80 8.54 -8.28 7.36
N CYS A 81 9.62 -9.04 7.49
CA CYS A 81 9.96 -10.03 6.46
C CYS A 81 9.09 -11.28 6.51
N GLU A 82 8.45 -11.59 7.65
CA GLU A 82 7.52 -12.72 7.78
C GLU A 82 6.23 -12.52 6.98
N MET A 83 5.83 -11.28 6.67
CA MET A 83 4.69 -11.01 5.77
C MET A 83 5.02 -11.24 4.27
N ALA A 84 6.27 -11.59 3.94
CA ALA A 84 6.80 -11.71 2.58
C ALA A 84 6.46 -10.47 1.71
N PRO A 85 6.98 -9.29 2.07
CA PRO A 85 6.52 -8.03 1.46
C PRO A 85 7.14 -7.77 0.09
N CYS A 86 8.25 -8.42 -0.24
CA CYS A 86 8.99 -8.21 -1.48
C CYS A 86 8.42 -9.04 -2.63
N MET A 87 8.69 -8.61 -3.87
CA MET A 87 8.32 -9.40 -5.05
C MET A 87 9.23 -10.61 -5.23
N GLU A 88 8.86 -11.49 -6.15
CA GLU A 88 9.70 -12.63 -6.54
C GLU A 88 11.07 -12.14 -7.05
N GLY A 89 12.15 -12.78 -6.57
CA GLY A 89 13.53 -12.39 -6.88
C GLY A 89 14.05 -11.18 -6.09
N GLU A 90 13.29 -10.64 -5.14
CA GLU A 90 13.77 -9.64 -4.18
C GLU A 90 14.01 -10.30 -2.80
N VAL A 91 15.08 -9.91 -2.13
CA VAL A 91 15.41 -10.34 -0.76
C VAL A 91 14.91 -9.29 0.22
N CYS A 92 14.17 -9.74 1.24
CA CYS A 92 13.70 -8.89 2.33
C CYS A 92 14.77 -8.74 3.41
N SER A 93 14.92 -7.53 3.96
CA SER A 93 15.75 -7.28 5.14
C SER A 93 15.11 -6.22 6.04
N LEU A 94 15.27 -6.33 7.35
CA LEU A 94 14.78 -5.33 8.29
C LEU A 94 15.76 -4.15 8.36
N LEU A 95 15.24 -2.93 8.53
CA LEU A 95 16.08 -1.77 8.84
C LEU A 95 16.68 -1.92 10.24
N PHE A 96 17.92 -1.45 10.42
CA PHE A 96 18.69 -1.61 11.67
C PHE A 96 17.96 -1.07 12.92
N ASN A 97 17.24 0.04 12.78
CA ASN A 97 16.49 0.69 13.85
C ASN A 97 15.07 0.12 14.03
N ARG A 98 14.73 -0.96 13.31
CA ARG A 98 13.37 -1.51 13.24
C ARG A 98 12.33 -0.41 12.95
N SER A 99 12.64 0.51 12.05
CA SER A 99 11.68 1.50 11.53
C SER A 99 10.97 1.02 10.27
N GLY A 100 11.37 -0.13 9.71
CA GLY A 100 10.77 -0.68 8.50
C GLY A 100 11.62 -1.79 7.89
N TRP A 101 11.52 -1.97 6.58
CA TRP A 101 12.19 -3.04 5.84
C TRP A 101 12.67 -2.56 4.46
N THR A 102 13.51 -3.37 3.83
CA THR A 102 13.98 -3.19 2.48
C THR A 102 13.69 -4.41 1.63
N CYS A 103 13.54 -4.17 0.32
CA CYS A 103 13.50 -5.19 -0.71
C CYS A 103 14.66 -4.93 -1.67
N THR A 104 15.63 -5.83 -1.67
CA THR A 104 16.84 -5.73 -2.50
C THR A 104 16.75 -6.71 -3.66
N ARG A 105 16.95 -6.22 -4.88
CA ARG A 105 17.03 -7.04 -6.09
C ARG A 105 18.49 -7.26 -6.47
N GLY A 106 18.82 -8.43 -7.03
CA GLY A 106 20.18 -8.76 -7.49
C GLY A 106 20.79 -7.76 -8.48
N SER A 107 19.98 -6.94 -9.14
CA SER A 107 20.43 -5.81 -9.96
C SER A 107 20.92 -4.57 -9.16
N GLY A 108 21.18 -4.70 -7.85
CA GLY A 108 21.56 -3.60 -6.96
C GLY A 108 20.46 -2.59 -6.63
N ARG A 109 19.21 -2.82 -7.07
CA ARG A 109 18.08 -1.92 -6.78
C ARG A 109 17.53 -2.23 -5.39
N ILE A 110 17.48 -1.22 -4.53
CA ILE A 110 16.96 -1.33 -3.16
C ILE A 110 15.71 -0.47 -3.05
N LYS A 111 14.63 -1.05 -2.54
CA LYS A 111 13.43 -0.31 -2.14
C LYS A 111 13.35 -0.31 -0.62
N THR A 112 13.22 0.87 -0.02
CA THR A 112 13.07 1.02 1.42
C THR A 112 11.64 1.39 1.76
N VAL A 113 11.08 0.75 2.77
CA VAL A 113 9.78 1.06 3.34
C VAL A 113 9.96 1.38 4.80
N THR A 114 9.53 2.56 5.22
CA THR A 114 9.50 2.99 6.62
C THR A 114 8.07 3.03 7.11
N VAL A 115 7.85 2.59 8.35
CA VAL A 115 6.55 2.63 9.03
C VAL A 115 6.50 3.89 9.89
N ILE A 116 5.44 4.67 9.69
CA ILE A 116 5.12 5.83 10.52
C ILE A 116 3.97 5.39 11.42
N TYR A 117 4.16 5.48 12.74
CA TYR A 117 3.15 5.15 13.74
C TYR A 117 2.40 6.39 14.18
#